data_AF-A0A4U1ALC9-F1
#
_entry.id   AF-A0A4U1ALC9-F1
#
_cell.length_a   1.000
_cell.length_b   1.000
_cell.length_c   1.000
_cell.angle_alpha   90.00
_cell.angle_beta   90.00
_cell.angle_gamma   90.00
#
_symmetry.space_group_name_H-M   'P 1'
#
loop_
_entity.id
_entity.type
_entity.pdbx_description
1 polymer ?
#
loop_
_entity_poly.entity_id
_entity_poly.type
_entity_poly.pdbx_seq_one_letter_code
_entity_poly.pdbx_strand_id
1 'polypeptide(L)'
;MKDMKSTRIFMAGTGCLFGMWALAALVGGLHRVNWQVTELMRQYLVASGMVQPIHTMVDFYTHIKGIEYIICVVFFVAFPAFFQYVEKRKTPIRR
;
A
#
# COMPACT_ATOMS: atom_id res chain seq x y z
N MET A 1 10.71 21.40 39.93
CA MET A 1 10.05 20.11 39.59
C MET A 1 8.59 20.26 39.15
N LYS A 2 7.85 21.27 39.62
CA LYS A 2 6.44 21.52 39.26
C LYS A 2 6.25 21.92 37.78
N ASP A 3 7.18 22.69 37.22
CA ASP A 3 7.14 23.15 35.82
C ASP A 3 7.29 22.01 34.81
N MET A 4 8.20 21.06 35.08
CA MET A 4 8.44 19.89 34.24
C MET A 4 7.18 19.02 34.06
N LYS A 5 6.36 18.90 35.11
CA LYS A 5 5.11 18.12 35.06
C LYS A 5 4.03 18.85 34.24
N SER A 6 3.97 20.17 34.35
CA SER A 6 3.06 21.03 33.57
C SER A 6 3.37 20.98 32.08
N THR A 7 4.65 21.10 31.70
CA THR A 7 5.10 21.00 30.30
C THR A 7 4.78 19.65 29.68
N ARG A 8 4.95 18.56 30.45
CA ARG A 8 4.60 17.19 29.99
C ARG A 8 3.11 17.01 29.74
N ILE A 9 2.27 17.56 30.61
CA ILE A 9 0.80 17.51 30.44
C ILE A 9 0.38 18.33 29.22
N PHE A 10 0.99 19.50 29.01
CA PHE A 10 0.71 20.34 27.84
C PHE A 10 1.09 19.64 26.52
N MET A 11 2.27 19.01 26.48
CA MET A 11 2.73 18.23 25.32
C MET A 11 1.85 17.02 25.03
N ALA A 12 1.38 16.32 26.06
CA ALA A 12 0.44 15.21 25.91
C ALA A 12 -0.92 15.70 25.39
N GLY A 13 -1.42 16.82 25.92
CA GLY A 13 -2.70 17.41 25.51
C GLY A 13 -2.72 17.83 24.05
N THR A 14 -1.68 18.52 23.57
CA THR A 14 -1.58 18.91 22.16
C THR A 14 -1.47 17.68 21.25
N GLY A 15 -0.68 16.68 21.62
CA GLY A 15 -0.60 15.41 20.89
C GLY A 15 -1.94 14.70 20.74
N CYS A 16 -2.75 14.64 21.81
CA CYS A 16 -4.08 14.05 21.76
C CYS A 16 -5.04 14.81 20.84
N LEU A 17 -4.99 16.15 20.85
CA LEU A 17 -5.82 16.97 19.97
C LEU A 17 -5.49 16.74 18.49
N PHE A 18 -4.19 16.74 18.14
CA PHE A 18 -3.76 16.43 16.77
C PHE A 18 -4.10 14.99 16.37
N GLY A 19 -3.90 14.03 17.27
CA GLY A 19 -4.24 12.63 17.03
C GLY A 19 -5.75 12.42 16.78
N MET A 20 -6.59 13.06 17.60
CA MET A 20 -8.04 12.99 17.45
C MET A 20 -8.51 13.63 16.13
N TRP A 21 -7.93 14.77 15.74
CA TRP A 21 -8.23 15.41 14.47
C TRP A 21 -7.81 14.54 13.27
N ALA A 22 -6.60 13.97 13.32
CA ALA A 22 -6.10 13.10 12.25
C ALA A 22 -6.95 11.83 12.08
N LEU A 23 -7.34 11.21 13.20
CA LEU A 23 -8.26 10.06 13.19
C LEU A 23 -9.62 10.44 12.59
N ALA A 24 -10.19 11.57 12.99
CA ALA A 24 -11.46 12.05 12.44
C ALA A 24 -11.38 12.32 10.93
N ALA A 25 -10.29 12.93 10.46
CA ALA A 25 -10.05 13.17 9.04
C ALA A 25 -9.91 11.87 8.24
N LEU A 26 -9.17 10.90 8.78
CA LEU A 26 -8.96 9.59 8.15
C LEU A 26 -10.28 8.79 8.06
N VAL A 27 -11.00 8.68 9.18
CA VAL A 27 -12.29 7.96 9.24
C VAL A 27 -13.34 8.64 8.37
N GLY A 28 -13.38 9.98 8.36
CA GLY A 28 -14.25 10.75 7.47
C GLY A 28 -13.95 10.49 6.00
N GLY A 29 -12.66 10.43 5.63
CA GLY A 29 -12.22 10.03 4.29
C GLY A 29 -12.66 8.61 3.94
N LEU A 30 -12.41 7.64 4.81
CA LEU A 30 -12.78 6.25 4.60
C LEU A 30 -14.30 6.06 4.47
N HIS A 31 -15.09 6.78 5.25
CA HIS A 31 -16.55 6.74 5.20
C HIS A 31 -17.09 7.26 3.86
N ARG A 32 -16.49 8.32 3.29
CA ARG A 32 -16.88 8.84 1.96
C ARG A 32 -16.65 7.84 0.83
N VAL A 33 -15.74 6.88 1.05
CA VAL A 33 -15.26 5.95 0.03
C VAL A 33 -15.72 4.50 0.33
N ASN A 34 -16.82 4.33 1.08
CA ASN A 34 -17.37 3.00 1.44
C ASN A 34 -16.33 2.04 2.04
N TRP A 35 -15.40 2.56 2.85
CA TRP A 35 -14.34 1.78 3.48
C TRP A 35 -13.30 1.16 2.53
N GLN A 36 -13.26 1.60 1.26
CA GLN A 36 -12.26 1.16 0.30
C GLN A 36 -10.96 1.97 0.46
N VAL A 37 -10.00 1.40 1.21
CA VAL A 37 -8.68 2.00 1.45
C VAL A 37 -7.95 2.33 0.15
N THR A 38 -8.06 1.45 -0.86
CA THR A 38 -7.43 1.63 -2.17
C THR A 38 -7.93 2.87 -2.89
N GLU A 39 -9.23 3.16 -2.81
CA GLU A 39 -9.82 4.31 -3.48
C GLU A 39 -9.50 5.61 -2.72
N LEU A 40 -9.42 5.58 -1.38
CA LEU A 40 -8.91 6.72 -0.61
C LEU A 40 -7.45 7.04 -0.98
N MET A 41 -6.60 6.00 -1.11
CA MET A 41 -5.23 6.17 -1.57
C MET A 41 -5.17 6.68 -3.01
N ARG A 42 -6.03 6.20 -3.91
CA ARG A 42 -6.11 6.69 -5.29
C ARG A 42 -6.46 8.17 -5.32
N GLN A 43 -7.49 8.59 -4.58
CA GLN A 43 -7.89 9.99 -4.48
C GLN A 43 -6.77 10.86 -3.91
N TYR A 44 -6.07 10.39 -2.88
CA TYR A 44 -4.90 11.07 -2.33
C TYR A 44 -3.77 11.23 -3.36
N LEU A 45 -3.44 10.16 -4.09
CA LEU A 45 -2.38 10.15 -5.09
C LEU A 45 -2.71 11.00 -6.32
N VAL A 46 -3.99 11.06 -6.70
CA VAL A 46 -4.46 11.95 -7.76
C VAL A 46 -4.42 13.40 -7.27
N ALA A 47 -4.88 13.69 -6.05
CA ALA A 47 -4.89 15.03 -5.47
C ALA A 47 -3.47 15.58 -5.23
N SER A 48 -2.50 14.72 -4.89
CA SER A 48 -1.08 15.08 -4.76
C SER A 48 -0.35 15.21 -6.10
N GLY A 49 -1.01 14.87 -7.22
CA GLY A 49 -0.42 14.89 -8.56
C GLY A 49 0.56 13.75 -8.84
N MET A 50 0.63 12.74 -7.96
CA MET A 50 1.50 11.57 -8.13
C MET A 50 0.94 10.57 -9.14
N VAL A 51 -0.38 10.52 -9.33
CA VAL A 51 -1.05 9.69 -10.32
C VAL A 51 -1.81 10.58 -11.29
N GLN A 52 -1.40 10.56 -12.55
CA GLN A 52 -2.13 11.28 -13.60
C GLN A 52 -3.28 10.40 -14.13
N PRO A 53 -4.45 10.98 -14.39
CA PRO A 53 -5.56 10.29 -15.03
C PRO A 53 -5.19 9.87 -16.47
N ILE A 54 -5.55 8.63 -16.82
CA ILE A 54 -5.27 8.02 -18.12
C ILE A 54 -6.20 8.65 -19.17
N HIS A 55 -5.65 9.46 -20.07
CA HIS A 55 -6.47 10.24 -21.03
C HIS A 55 -6.24 9.88 -22.50
N THR A 56 -5.27 9.02 -22.84
CA THR A 56 -4.96 8.67 -24.23
C THR A 56 -4.74 7.17 -24.42
N MET A 57 -4.95 6.67 -25.66
CA MET A 57 -4.70 5.27 -26.02
C MET A 57 -3.24 4.84 -25.81
N VAL A 58 -2.29 5.77 -25.95
CA VAL A 58 -0.86 5.52 -25.73
C VAL A 58 -0.58 5.22 -24.26
N ASP A 59 -1.26 5.92 -23.36
CA ASP A 59 -1.11 5.77 -21.90
C ASP A 59 -1.73 4.45 -21.38
N PHE A 60 -2.78 3.96 -22.06
CA PHE A 60 -3.26 2.59 -21.83
C PHE A 60 -2.25 1.54 -22.28
N TYR A 61 -1.62 1.72 -23.44
CA TYR A 61 -0.67 0.76 -23.97
C TYR A 61 0.60 0.65 -23.10
N THR A 62 1.10 1.77 -22.59
CA THR A 62 2.23 1.78 -21.63
C THR A 62 1.88 1.06 -20.33
N HIS A 63 0.65 1.23 -19.82
CA HIS A 63 0.20 0.53 -18.62
C HIS A 63 0.06 -0.99 -18.83
N ILE A 64 -0.52 -1.42 -19.96
CA ILE A 64 -0.63 -2.85 -20.32
C ILE A 64 0.75 -3.49 -20.47
N LYS A 65 1.67 -2.80 -21.16
CA LYS A 65 3.05 -3.27 -21.31
C LYS A 65 3.81 -3.27 -19.98
N GLY A 66 3.55 -2.32 -19.09
CA GLY A 66 4.09 -2.30 -17.73
C GLY A 66 3.64 -3.52 -16.92
N ILE A 67 2.35 -3.86 -16.99
CA ILE A 67 1.81 -5.07 -16.33
C ILE A 67 2.46 -6.34 -16.89
N GLU A 68 2.65 -6.42 -18.21
CA GLU A 68 3.32 -7.56 -18.85
C GLU A 68 4.71 -7.80 -18.25
N TYR A 69 5.52 -6.75 -18.06
CA TYR A 69 6.84 -6.89 -17.44
C TYR A 69 6.78 -7.37 -15.99
N ILE A 70 5.81 -6.89 -15.19
CA ILE A 70 5.64 -7.35 -13.80
C ILE A 70 5.27 -8.83 -13.77
N ILE A 71 4.32 -9.25 -14.61
CA ILE A 71 3.89 -10.65 -14.71
C ILE A 71 5.07 -11.52 -15.16
N CYS A 72 5.86 -11.09 -16.14
CA CYS A 72 7.07 -11.79 -16.57
C CYS A 72 8.06 -12.02 -15.42
N VAL A 73 8.34 -11.00 -14.61
CA VAL A 73 9.23 -11.12 -13.44
C VAL A 73 8.65 -12.07 -12.40
N VAL A 74 7.34 -11.96 -12.11
CA VAL A 74 6.67 -12.86 -11.16
C VAL A 74 6.74 -14.30 -11.63
N PHE A 75 6.44 -14.59 -12.91
CA PHE A 75 6.55 -15.94 -13.45
C PHE A 75 7.99 -16.45 -13.45
N PHE A 76 8.96 -15.59 -13.76
CA PHE A 76 10.37 -15.98 -13.77
C PHE A 76 10.88 -16.39 -12.38
N VAL A 77 10.32 -15.85 -11.30
CA VAL A 77 10.67 -16.24 -9.92
C VAL A 77 9.77 -17.38 -9.41
N ALA A 78 8.47 -17.31 -9.69
CA ALA A 78 7.50 -18.31 -9.23
C ALA A 78 7.73 -19.68 -9.86
N PHE A 79 8.10 -19.75 -11.14
CA PHE A 79 8.33 -21.01 -11.85
C PHE A 79 9.49 -21.83 -11.27
N PRO A 80 10.72 -21.30 -11.09
CA PRO A 80 11.81 -22.04 -10.46
C PRO A 80 11.51 -22.37 -9.00
N ALA A 81 10.86 -21.47 -8.25
CA ALA A 81 10.45 -21.75 -6.88
C ALA A 81 9.45 -22.92 -6.79
N PHE A 82 8.48 -22.95 -7.70
CA PHE A 82 7.52 -24.05 -7.83
C PHE A 82 8.22 -25.36 -8.25
N PHE A 83 9.13 -25.31 -9.22
CA PHE A 83 9.87 -26.48 -9.66
C PHE A 83 10.71 -27.10 -8.54
N GLN A 84 11.44 -26.27 -7.78
CA GLN A 84 12.18 -26.72 -6.60
C GLN A 84 11.27 -27.32 -5.53
N TYR A 85 10.07 -26.76 -5.34
CA TYR A 85 9.09 -27.30 -4.39
C TYR A 85 8.58 -28.69 -4.80
N VAL A 86 8.30 -28.91 -6.09
CA VAL A 86 7.86 -30.20 -6.62
C VAL A 86 9.01 -31.23 -6.63
N GLU A 87 10.22 -30.83 -7.00
CA GLU A 87 11.37 -31.74 -7.07
C GLU A 87 11.79 -32.25 -5.69
N LYS A 88 11.69 -31.43 -4.63
CA LYS A 88 11.91 -31.88 -3.25
C LYS A 88 10.92 -32.95 -2.77
N ARG A 89 9.76 -33.10 -3.43
CA ARG A 89 8.79 -34.18 -3.16
C ARG A 89 9.16 -35.49 -3.85
N LYS A 90 10.11 -35.48 -4.80
CA LYS A 90 10.67 -36.70 -5.39
C LYS A 90 11.70 -37.30 -4.42
N THR A 91 11.17 -37.98 -3.41
CA THR A 91 11.93 -38.95 -2.60
C THR A 91 12.76 -39.84 -3.54
N PRO A 92 14.04 -40.16 -3.22
CA PRO A 92 14.87 -40.99 -4.08
C PRO A 92 14.15 -42.32 -4.35
N ILE A 93 13.79 -42.57 -5.60
CA ILE A 93 13.36 -43.89 -6.02
C ILE A 93 14.59 -44.79 -5.90
N ARG A 94 14.66 -45.56 -4.81
CA ARG A 94 15.63 -46.65 -4.65
C ARG A 94 15.18 -47.82 -5.51
N ARG A 95 15.54 -47.81 -6.79
CA ARG A 95 16.04 -48.93 -7.62
C ARG A 95 15.96 -48.57 -9.09
#